data_AF-A0AAW1V411-F1
#
_entry.id   AF-A0AAW1V411-F1
#
_cell.length_a   1.000
_cell.length_b   1.000
_cell.length_c   1.000
_cell.angle_alpha   90.00
_cell.angle_beta   90.00
_cell.angle_gamma   90.00
#
_symmetry.space_group_name_H-M   'P 1'
#
loop_
_entity.id
_entity.type
_entity.pdbx_description
1 polymer ?
#
loop_
_entity_poly.entity_id
_entity_poly.type
_entity_poly.pdbx_seq_one_letter_code
_entity_poly.pdbx_strand_id
1 'polypeptide(L)'
;MKRILILFNFVIFLHLVLCHIRNDDIEKNIQRCMGSCVMPKAQVYAPVCASDGNTYSSRHLVMCRDACSTQYGHGLQVVYEGPCSYAYNHQNPSIHG
;
A
#
# COMPACT_ATOMS: atom_id res chain seq x y z
N MET A 1 -1.54 40.88 21.32
CA MET A 1 -1.79 39.48 21.75
C MET A 1 -2.45 38.60 20.68
N LYS A 2 -3.56 39.04 20.03
CA LYS A 2 -4.24 38.26 18.97
C LYS A 2 -3.39 37.94 17.72
N ARG A 3 -2.52 38.87 17.29
CA ARG A 3 -1.63 38.67 16.12
C ARG A 3 -0.58 37.58 16.34
N ILE A 4 -0.07 37.45 17.56
CA ILE A 4 0.89 36.40 17.94
C ILE A 4 0.19 35.04 17.91
N LEU A 5 -1.05 34.95 18.41
CA LEU A 5 -1.86 33.72 18.36
C LEU A 5 -2.12 33.24 16.92
N ILE A 6 -2.38 34.16 15.99
CA ILE A 6 -2.58 33.85 14.57
C ILE A 6 -1.28 33.33 13.94
N LEU A 7 -0.14 33.95 14.25
CA LEU A 7 1.17 33.50 13.76
C LEU A 7 1.53 32.11 14.30
N PHE A 8 1.27 31.83 15.58
CA PHE A 8 1.45 30.49 16.15
C PHE A 8 0.54 29.44 15.49
N ASN A 9 -0.74 29.76 15.24
CA ASN A 9 -1.65 28.85 14.55
C ASN A 9 -1.23 28.61 13.09
N PHE A 10 -0.72 29.63 12.39
CA PHE A 10 -0.22 29.50 11.03
C PHE A 10 1.07 28.67 10.96
N VAL A 11 1.98 28.84 11.92
CA VAL A 11 3.20 28.04 12.03
C VAL A 11 2.86 26.58 12.34
N ILE A 12 1.91 26.32 13.25
CA ILE A 12 1.43 24.95 13.53
C ILE A 12 0.81 24.34 12.27
N PHE A 13 -0.03 25.07 11.54
CA PHE A 13 -0.63 24.61 10.29
C PHE A 13 0.43 24.30 9.24
N LEU A 14 1.43 25.16 9.08
CA LEU A 14 2.56 24.94 8.18
C LEU A 14 3.39 23.71 8.59
N HIS A 15 3.63 23.52 9.89
CA HIS A 15 4.38 22.38 10.43
C HIS A 15 3.61 21.06 10.26
N LEU A 16 2.28 21.08 10.42
CA LEU A 16 1.41 19.92 10.18
C LEU A 16 1.34 19.56 8.69
N VAL A 17 1.23 20.57 7.82
CA VAL A 17 1.25 20.37 6.36
C VAL A 17 2.59 19.79 5.92
N LEU A 18 3.72 20.28 6.43
CA LEU A 18 5.05 19.73 6.11
C LEU A 18 5.29 18.34 6.73
N CYS A 19 4.76 18.07 7.93
CA CYS A 19 4.89 16.76 8.58
C CYS A 19 4.14 15.64 7.83
N HIS A 20 3.07 15.97 7.09
CA HIS A 20 2.30 15.01 6.30
C HIS A 20 3.00 14.57 4.99
N ILE A 21 4.10 15.20 4.57
CA ILE A 21 4.66 15.05 3.23
C ILE A 21 5.72 13.93 3.11
N ARG A 22 6.17 13.32 4.21
CA ARG A 22 7.33 12.39 4.19
C ARG A 22 6.95 10.91 4.33
N ASN A 23 6.10 10.39 3.45
CA ASN A 23 5.87 8.93 3.31
C ASN A 23 5.68 8.47 1.84
N ASP A 24 5.95 9.35 0.88
CA ASP A 24 5.59 9.17 -0.55
C ASP A 24 6.74 8.57 -1.39
N ASP A 25 7.98 8.56 -0.87
CA ASP A 25 9.15 8.13 -1.62
C ASP A 25 9.27 6.60 -1.74
N ILE A 26 8.84 5.86 -0.71
CA ILE A 26 8.88 4.39 -0.68
C ILE A 26 7.90 3.81 -1.70
N GLU A 27 6.64 4.25 -1.69
CA GLU A 27 5.62 3.79 -2.64
C GLU A 27 5.98 4.12 -4.10
N LYS A 28 6.58 5.29 -4.35
CA LYS A 28 7.12 5.63 -5.69
C LYS A 28 8.24 4.68 -6.13
N ASN A 29 9.10 4.26 -5.22
CA ASN A 29 10.17 3.30 -5.54
C ASN A 29 9.61 1.91 -5.80
N ILE A 30 8.64 1.46 -5.00
CA ILE A 30 7.92 0.19 -5.23
C ILE A 30 7.26 0.21 -6.61
N GLN A 31 6.60 1.31 -6.99
CA GLN A 31 5.95 1.42 -8.30
C GLN A 31 6.93 1.38 -9.48
N ARG A 32 8.10 2.02 -9.37
CA ARG A 32 9.15 1.92 -10.39
C ARG A 32 9.66 0.48 -10.53
N CYS A 33 9.82 -0.23 -9.41
CA CYS A 33 10.21 -1.62 -9.39
C CYS A 33 9.13 -2.52 -10.02
N MET A 34 7.84 -2.28 -9.71
CA MET A 34 6.72 -3.01 -10.33
C MET A 34 6.70 -2.89 -11.85
N GLY A 35 7.10 -1.73 -12.40
CA GLY A 35 7.24 -1.53 -13.85
C GLY A 35 8.33 -2.39 -14.51
N SER A 36 9.26 -2.94 -13.73
CA SER A 36 10.34 -3.82 -14.21
C SER A 36 10.01 -5.31 -14.03
N CYS A 37 8.86 -5.65 -13.45
CA CYS A 37 8.49 -7.05 -13.25
C CYS A 37 8.12 -7.74 -14.56
N VAL A 38 8.68 -8.93 -14.75
CA VAL A 38 8.35 -9.79 -15.89
C VAL A 38 6.94 -10.32 -15.72
N MET A 39 6.02 -9.86 -16.58
CA MET A 39 4.64 -10.34 -16.58
C MET A 39 4.48 -11.56 -17.50
N PRO A 40 3.64 -12.53 -17.10
CA PRO A 40 3.31 -13.64 -17.97
C PRO A 40 2.59 -13.14 -19.23
N LYS A 41 2.89 -13.78 -20.38
CA LYS A 41 2.29 -13.44 -21.69
C LYS A 41 0.76 -13.57 -21.68
N ALA A 42 0.24 -14.53 -20.92
CA ALA A 42 -1.18 -14.69 -20.67
C ALA A 42 -1.49 -14.15 -19.27
N GLN A 43 -2.20 -13.03 -19.20
CA GLN A 43 -2.71 -12.50 -17.94
C GLN A 43 -4.02 -13.22 -17.60
N VAL A 44 -3.92 -14.20 -16.72
CA VAL A 44 -5.11 -14.87 -16.16
C VAL A 44 -5.65 -13.99 -15.05
N TYR A 45 -6.90 -13.53 -15.20
CA TYR A 45 -7.60 -12.84 -14.13
C TYR A 45 -8.00 -13.86 -13.06
N ALA A 46 -7.28 -13.83 -11.94
CA ALA A 46 -7.47 -14.70 -10.78
C ALA A 46 -7.20 -13.85 -9.53
N PRO A 47 -8.20 -13.07 -9.07
CA PRO A 47 -7.99 -12.06 -8.05
C PRO A 47 -7.62 -12.70 -6.71
N VAL A 48 -6.70 -12.06 -5.99
CA VAL A 48 -6.26 -12.48 -4.65
C VAL A 48 -6.25 -11.29 -3.71
N CYS A 49 -6.51 -11.53 -2.44
CA CYS A 49 -6.36 -10.53 -1.40
C CYS A 49 -4.97 -10.68 -0.79
N ALA A 50 -4.24 -9.58 -0.68
CA ALA A 50 -2.94 -9.57 -0.03
C ALA A 50 -3.03 -8.99 1.39
N SER A 51 -1.95 -9.17 2.16
CA SER A 51 -1.85 -8.75 3.56
C SER A 51 -1.91 -7.23 3.77
N ASP A 52 -1.76 -6.43 2.70
CA ASP A 52 -1.99 -4.99 2.72
C ASP A 52 -3.47 -4.59 2.59
N GLY A 53 -4.38 -5.58 2.52
CA GLY A 53 -5.82 -5.37 2.35
C GLY A 53 -6.24 -5.03 0.92
N ASN A 54 -5.31 -5.05 -0.04
CA ASN A 54 -5.61 -4.76 -1.44
C ASN A 54 -5.87 -6.03 -2.26
N THR A 55 -6.78 -5.91 -3.23
CA THR A 55 -7.03 -6.97 -4.20
C THR A 55 -6.09 -6.81 -5.40
N TYR A 56 -5.34 -7.86 -5.70
CA TYR A 56 -4.49 -7.95 -6.88
C TYR A 56 -5.16 -8.84 -7.91
N SER A 57 -5.12 -8.46 -9.19
CA SER A 57 -5.79 -9.21 -10.27
C SER A 57 -5.15 -10.59 -10.58
N SER A 58 -3.96 -10.85 -10.03
CA SER A 58 -3.31 -12.16 -10.06
C SER A 58 -2.31 -12.32 -8.92
N ARG A 59 -2.03 -13.57 -8.55
CA ARG A 59 -0.95 -13.91 -7.60
C ARG A 59 0.43 -13.42 -8.05
N HIS A 60 0.69 -13.38 -9.35
CA HIS A 60 1.96 -12.88 -9.90
C HIS A 60 2.23 -11.43 -9.53
N LEU A 61 1.19 -10.58 -9.50
CA LEU A 61 1.33 -9.19 -9.11
C LEU A 61 1.69 -9.04 -7.63
N VAL A 62 1.14 -9.90 -6.76
CA VAL A 62 1.50 -9.92 -5.34
C VAL A 62 2.97 -10.28 -5.19
N MET A 63 3.44 -11.35 -5.86
CA MET A 63 4.85 -11.76 -5.80
C MET A 63 5.80 -10.69 -6.32
N CYS A 64 5.44 -10.03 -7.42
CA CYS A 64 6.21 -8.90 -7.95
C CYS A 64 6.28 -7.75 -6.95
N ARG A 65 5.14 -7.35 -6.38
CA ARG A 65 5.11 -6.26 -5.41
C ARG A 65 5.89 -6.61 -4.15
N ASP A 66 5.72 -7.82 -3.63
CA ASP A 66 6.46 -8.34 -2.48
C ASP A 66 7.97 -8.29 -2.68
N ALA A 67 8.46 -8.71 -3.85
CA ALA A 67 9.88 -8.61 -4.20
C ALA A 67 10.37 -7.15 -4.20
N CYS A 68 9.52 -6.21 -4.62
CA CYS A 68 9.83 -4.79 -4.63
C CYS A 68 9.76 -4.13 -3.25
N SER A 69 8.90 -4.61 -2.37
CA SER A 69 8.59 -3.99 -1.08
C SER A 69 9.35 -4.61 0.09
N THR A 70 9.81 -5.86 -0.03
CA THR A 70 10.56 -6.58 1.02
C THR A 70 11.84 -5.86 1.44
N GLN A 71 12.57 -5.26 0.49
CA GLN A 71 13.78 -4.48 0.79
C GLN A 71 13.53 -3.25 1.69
N TYR A 72 12.28 -2.80 1.78
CA TYR A 72 11.83 -1.70 2.62
C TYR A 72 11.11 -2.17 3.90
N GLY A 73 11.09 -3.47 4.19
CA GLY A 73 10.37 -4.03 5.34
C GLY A 73 8.85 -4.13 5.15
N HIS A 74 8.34 -3.94 3.93
CA HIS A 74 6.93 -4.01 3.59
C HIS A 74 6.59 -5.34 2.89
N GLY A 75 6.94 -6.47 3.49
CA GLY A 75 6.63 -7.79 2.93
C GLY A 75 5.12 -7.97 2.70
N LEU A 76 4.77 -8.62 1.60
CA LEU A 76 3.41 -8.77 1.12
C LEU A 76 3.11 -10.24 0.81
N GLN A 77 2.01 -10.75 1.37
CA GLN A 77 1.63 -12.15 1.20
C GLN A 77 0.17 -12.26 0.76
N VAL A 78 -0.17 -13.31 0.02
CA VAL A 78 -1.58 -13.63 -0.26
C VAL A 78 -2.23 -14.18 1.00
N VAL A 79 -3.33 -13.57 1.43
CA VAL A 79 -4.11 -13.97 2.62
C VAL A 79 -5.45 -14.60 2.26
N TYR A 80 -5.94 -14.41 1.03
CA TYR A 80 -7.17 -15.04 0.53
C TYR A 80 -7.15 -15.23 -0.99
N GLU A 81 -7.63 -16.39 -1.44
CA GLU A 81 -7.84 -16.71 -2.86
C GLU A 81 -9.20 -16.13 -3.31
N GLY A 82 -9.17 -14.89 -3.77
CA GLY A 82 -10.32 -14.09 -4.17
C GLY A 82 -10.15 -12.62 -3.80
N PRO A 83 -11.08 -11.72 -4.21
CA PRO A 83 -11.01 -10.32 -3.82
C PRO A 83 -11.17 -10.12 -2.30
N CYS A 84 -10.54 -9.08 -1.77
CA CYS A 84 -10.62 -8.74 -0.34
C CYS A 84 -12.06 -8.46 0.11
N SER A 85 -12.91 -7.91 -0.76
CA SER A 85 -14.33 -7.70 -0.45
C SER A 85 -15.05 -9.00 -0.05
N TYR A 86 -14.67 -10.14 -0.63
CA TYR A 86 -15.18 -11.44 -0.22
C TYR A 86 -14.51 -11.95 1.06
N ALA A 87 -13.19 -11.72 1.21
CA ALA A 87 -12.45 -12.10 2.42
C ALA A 87 -13.03 -11.45 3.69
N TYR A 88 -13.38 -10.16 3.64
CA TYR A 88 -13.96 -9.43 4.77
C TYR A 88 -15.41 -9.85 5.05
N ASN A 89 -16.23 -10.07 4.00
CA ASN A 89 -17.62 -10.47 4.16
C ASN A 89 -17.79 -11.90 4.70
N HIS A 90 -16.79 -12.77 4.51
CA HIS A 90 -16.80 -14.15 5.00
C HIS A 90 -15.88 -14.39 6.21
N GLN A 91 -15.48 -13.32 6.93
CA GLN A 91 -14.67 -13.39 8.16
C GLN A 91 -13.51 -14.39 8.05
N ASN A 92 -12.65 -14.25 7.03
CA ASN A 92 -11.42 -15.04 6.97
C ASN A 92 -10.47 -14.56 8.09
N PRO A 93 -10.15 -15.39 9.11
CA PRO A 93 -9.30 -14.97 10.23
C PRO A 93 -7.86 -14.63 9.82
N SER A 94 -7.46 -14.97 8.59
CA SER A 94 -6.11 -14.71 8.05
C SER A 94 -5.84 -13.24 7.67
N ILE A 95 -6.86 -12.36 7.70
CA ILE A 95 -6.76 -10.95 7.28
C ILE A 95 -6.56 -9.96 8.43
N HIS A 96 -6.62 -10.42 9.68
CA HIS A 96 -6.55 -9.59 10.90
C HIS A 96 -5.33 -9.91 11.78
N GLY A 97 -4.22 -10.33 11.16
CA GLY A 97 -2.95 -10.59 11.85
C GLY A 97 -2.27 -9.32 12.33
#